data_AF-A0A4Y1X1Y0-F1
#
_entry.id   AF-A0A4Y1X1Y0-F1
#
_cell.length_a   1.000
_cell.length_b   1.000
_cell.length_c   1.000
_cell.angle_alpha   90.00
_cell.angle_beta   90.00
_cell.angle_gamma   90.00
#
_symmetry.space_group_name_H-M   'P 1'
#
loop_
_entity.id
_entity.type
_entity.pdbx_description
1 polymer ?
#
loop_
_entity_poly.entity_id
_entity_poly.type
_entity_poly.pdbx_seq_one_letter_code
_entity_poly.pdbx_strand_id
1 'polypeptide(L)'
;MKNFLKSTVLSLAVLCLCACDDDKSYEDPGLEVTPHNIAGTWQLAEWNGAPLAEGSFVYIEFTRKDKLFTMYQNLDSFGTRKLTGRYDITTDVELGAIIMGQYDYGTGDWEHRYIVSDLDADTMTWTAQDDPSDISIYERCASIPDEITGATGEEPDTEPDGE
;
A
#
# COMPACT_ATOMS: atom_id res chain seq x y z
N MET A 1 62.51 -1.52 -31.73
CA MET A 1 62.01 -2.17 -32.96
C MET A 1 60.53 -2.47 -32.74
N LYS A 2 59.69 -2.15 -33.73
CA LYS A 2 58.23 -2.16 -33.66
C LYS A 2 57.68 -3.53 -34.03
N ASN A 3 56.73 -4.03 -33.27
CA ASN A 3 55.81 -5.11 -33.65
C ASN A 3 54.78 -5.33 -32.55
N PHE A 4 53.51 -5.60 -32.78
CA PHE A 4 52.58 -5.28 -33.86
C PHE A 4 51.22 -5.59 -33.22
N LEU A 5 50.32 -4.61 -33.22
CA LEU A 5 48.94 -4.72 -32.77
C LEU A 5 48.25 -5.95 -33.36
N LYS A 6 47.58 -6.78 -32.56
CA LYS A 6 46.54 -7.69 -33.04
C LYS A 6 45.35 -7.67 -32.08
N SER A 7 44.39 -6.83 -32.46
CA SER A 7 43.00 -6.85 -32.01
C SER A 7 42.37 -8.21 -32.35
N THR A 8 41.67 -8.82 -31.41
CA THR A 8 40.69 -9.87 -31.70
C THR A 8 39.47 -9.57 -30.84
N VAL A 9 38.63 -8.68 -31.36
CA VAL A 9 37.27 -8.48 -30.87
C VAL A 9 36.45 -9.65 -31.40
N LEU A 10 36.10 -10.57 -30.51
CA LEU A 10 35.14 -11.63 -30.80
C LEU A 10 33.74 -11.11 -30.47
N SER A 11 33.11 -10.44 -31.44
CA SER A 11 31.71 -10.02 -31.34
C SER A 11 30.79 -11.21 -31.58
N LEU A 12 30.31 -11.84 -30.50
CA LEU A 12 29.16 -12.74 -30.55
C LEU A 12 27.90 -11.88 -30.69
N ALA A 13 27.43 -11.69 -31.93
CA ALA A 13 26.11 -11.14 -32.20
C ALA A 13 25.07 -12.22 -31.88
N VAL A 14 24.48 -12.18 -30.69
CA VAL A 14 23.29 -12.95 -30.35
C VAL A 14 22.10 -12.24 -30.99
N LEU A 15 21.66 -12.76 -32.14
CA LEU A 15 20.37 -12.42 -32.72
C LEU A 15 19.28 -13.18 -31.95
N CYS A 16 18.75 -12.58 -30.88
CA CYS A 16 17.46 -12.99 -30.34
C CYS A 16 16.37 -12.40 -31.24
N LEU A 17 15.95 -13.18 -32.23
CA LEU A 17 14.73 -12.92 -32.98
C LEU A 17 13.51 -13.24 -32.11
N CYS A 18 12.75 -12.18 -31.83
CA CYS A 18 11.29 -12.08 -31.85
C CYS A 18 10.47 -13.12 -31.09
N ALA A 19 9.78 -12.63 -30.05
CA ALA A 19 8.32 -12.55 -30.08
C ALA A 19 7.90 -11.36 -29.20
N CYS A 20 7.51 -10.24 -29.82
CA CYS A 20 6.49 -9.43 -29.18
C CYS A 20 5.23 -10.28 -29.28
N ASP A 21 4.98 -11.11 -28.26
CA ASP A 21 3.63 -11.59 -28.04
C ASP A 21 2.81 -10.32 -27.85
N ASP A 22 2.02 -9.98 -28.88
CA ASP A 22 0.85 -9.13 -28.77
C ASP A 22 -0.21 -9.95 -28.00
N ASP A 23 0.17 -10.39 -26.80
CA ASP A 23 -0.73 -10.97 -25.83
C ASP A 23 -1.57 -9.78 -25.40
N LYS A 24 -2.74 -9.66 -26.00
CA LYS A 24 -3.81 -8.84 -25.45
C LYS A 24 -4.30 -9.57 -24.21
N SER A 25 -3.44 -9.61 -23.19
CA SER A 25 -3.81 -9.88 -21.83
C SER A 25 -5.00 -9.00 -21.53
N TYR A 26 -6.07 -9.59 -21.01
CA TYR A 26 -7.19 -8.83 -20.49
C TYR A 26 -6.62 -7.82 -19.48
N GLU A 27 -6.57 -6.55 -19.87
CA GLU A 27 -6.31 -5.46 -18.93
C GLU A 27 -7.59 -5.33 -18.12
N ASP A 28 -7.52 -5.71 -16.85
CA ASP A 28 -8.61 -5.44 -15.92
C ASP A 28 -8.86 -3.93 -15.96
N PRO A 29 -10.07 -3.46 -16.30
CA PRO A 29 -10.36 -2.03 -16.34
C PRO A 29 -10.19 -1.33 -14.98
N GLY A 30 -9.86 -2.07 -13.93
CA GLY A 30 -9.74 -1.60 -12.57
C GLY A 30 -11.12 -1.41 -11.94
N LEU A 31 -11.11 -1.06 -10.67
CA LEU A 31 -12.29 -0.74 -9.91
C LEU A 31 -12.41 0.79 -9.75
N GLU A 32 -13.65 1.29 -9.81
CA GLU A 32 -13.92 2.67 -9.43
C GLU A 32 -13.55 2.89 -7.96
N VAL A 33 -12.86 3.98 -7.66
CA VAL A 33 -12.48 4.32 -6.29
C VAL A 33 -13.73 4.81 -5.54
N THR A 34 -14.36 3.89 -4.82
CA THR A 34 -15.55 4.14 -4.01
C THR A 34 -15.39 3.51 -2.63
N PRO A 35 -16.13 3.97 -1.60
CA PRO A 35 -16.13 3.32 -0.28
C PRO A 35 -16.52 1.84 -0.34
N HIS A 36 -17.21 1.41 -1.40
CA HIS A 36 -17.55 0.00 -1.58
C HIS A 36 -16.34 -0.83 -2.01
N ASN A 37 -15.57 -0.34 -2.97
CA ASN A 37 -14.47 -1.09 -3.60
C ASN A 37 -13.18 -1.03 -2.77
N ILE A 38 -12.92 0.07 -2.06
CA ILE A 38 -11.75 0.17 -1.18
C ILE A 38 -11.93 -0.50 0.19
N ALA A 39 -13.17 -0.89 0.54
CA ALA A 39 -13.43 -1.53 1.82
C ALA A 39 -12.62 -2.82 2.00
N GLY A 40 -12.24 -3.11 3.24
CA GLY A 40 -11.35 -4.22 3.59
C GLY A 40 -9.97 -3.75 4.04
N THR A 41 -9.05 -4.70 4.14
CA THR A 41 -7.73 -4.52 4.75
C THR A 41 -6.65 -4.46 3.69
N TRP A 42 -5.73 -3.52 3.89
CA TRP A 42 -4.63 -3.23 3.00
C TRP A 42 -3.33 -3.11 3.79
N GLN A 43 -2.23 -3.57 3.21
CA GLN A 43 -0.88 -3.41 3.75
C GLN A 43 -0.06 -2.56 2.78
N LEU A 44 0.69 -1.59 3.31
CA LEU A 44 1.67 -0.84 2.53
C LEU A 44 2.81 -1.79 2.14
N ALA A 45 2.93 -2.06 0.85
CA ALA A 45 3.95 -2.94 0.29
C ALA A 45 5.18 -2.14 -0.17
N GLU A 46 4.96 -0.98 -0.78
CA GLU A 46 6.00 -0.11 -1.31
C GLU A 46 5.75 1.35 -0.92
N TRP A 47 6.81 2.05 -0.53
CA TRP A 47 6.80 3.50 -0.32
C TRP A 47 7.95 4.13 -1.12
N ASN A 48 7.60 5.07 -1.99
CA ASN A 48 8.53 5.85 -2.82
C ASN A 48 9.46 4.99 -3.69
N GLY A 49 8.95 3.92 -4.30
CA GLY A 49 9.73 3.06 -5.19
C GLY A 49 10.49 1.94 -4.47
N ALA A 50 10.35 1.79 -3.15
CA ALA A 50 11.10 0.83 -2.36
C ALA A 50 10.22 0.09 -1.34
N PRO A 51 10.54 -1.19 -1.04
CA PRO A 51 9.88 -1.90 0.04
C PRO A 51 10.20 -1.23 1.39
N LEU A 52 9.31 -1.42 2.36
CA LEU A 52 9.55 -0.97 3.73
C LEU A 52 10.78 -1.66 4.33
N ALA A 53 11.41 -0.99 5.30
CA ALA A 53 12.50 -1.59 6.06
C ALA A 53 12.02 -2.88 6.77
N GLU A 54 12.92 -3.84 6.96
CA GLU A 54 12.60 -5.09 7.64
C GLU A 54 11.99 -4.82 9.02
N GLY A 55 10.82 -5.40 9.29
CA GLY A 55 10.06 -5.19 10.52
C GLY A 55 9.19 -3.93 10.55
N SER A 56 9.26 -3.07 9.54
CA SER A 56 8.34 -1.94 9.37
C SER A 56 7.06 -2.36 8.66
N PHE A 57 5.93 -1.77 9.06
CA PHE A 57 4.64 -2.04 8.46
C PHE A 57 3.69 -0.85 8.58
N VAL A 58 2.73 -0.81 7.66
CA VAL A 58 1.49 -0.02 7.76
C VAL A 58 0.36 -0.93 7.28
N TYR A 59 -0.65 -1.11 8.11
CA TYR A 59 -1.92 -1.73 7.74
C TYR A 59 -3.02 -0.69 7.88
N ILE A 60 -3.96 -0.67 6.94
CA ILE A 60 -5.16 0.15 7.02
C ILE A 60 -6.39 -0.69 6.63
N GLU A 61 -7.39 -0.67 7.49
CA GLU A 61 -8.69 -1.27 7.25
C GLU A 61 -9.74 -0.19 7.03
N PHE A 62 -10.48 -0.28 5.92
CA PHE A 62 -11.59 0.62 5.61
C PHE A 62 -12.95 -0.05 5.82
N THR A 63 -13.81 0.61 6.58
CA THR A 63 -15.22 0.23 6.72
C THR A 63 -16.08 1.07 5.78
N ARG A 64 -16.87 0.40 4.93
CA ARG A 64 -17.76 1.05 3.93
C ARG A 64 -18.82 1.95 4.54
N LYS A 65 -19.58 1.41 5.52
CA LYS A 65 -20.87 1.99 5.96
C LYS A 65 -20.69 3.37 6.60
N ASP A 66 -19.78 3.44 7.56
CA ASP A 66 -19.58 4.63 8.40
C ASP A 66 -18.32 5.42 7.99
N LYS A 67 -17.71 5.01 6.86
CA LYS A 67 -16.44 5.53 6.33
C LYS A 67 -15.36 5.69 7.40
N LEU A 68 -15.18 4.65 8.19
CA LEU A 68 -14.16 4.59 9.23
C LEU A 68 -12.90 3.93 8.70
N PHE A 69 -11.76 4.35 9.21
CA PHE A 69 -10.52 3.59 9.05
C PHE A 69 -9.93 3.20 10.41
N THR A 70 -9.27 2.05 10.43
CA THR A 70 -8.34 1.67 11.51
C THR A 70 -6.98 1.41 10.88
N MET A 71 -5.94 2.06 11.36
CA MET A 71 -4.57 1.89 10.89
C MET A 71 -3.68 1.40 12.02
N TYR A 72 -2.80 0.45 11.70
CA TYR A 72 -1.73 -0.04 12.57
C TYR A 72 -0.39 0.17 11.87
N GLN A 73 0.53 0.87 12.52
CA GLN A 73 1.84 1.15 11.92
C GLN A 73 2.94 1.29 12.98
N ASN A 74 4.20 1.24 12.53
CA ASN A 74 5.38 1.45 13.39
C ASN A 74 6.48 2.28 12.70
N LEU A 75 6.15 3.10 11.70
CA LEU A 75 7.14 3.90 10.97
C LEU A 75 7.75 5.01 11.82
N ASP A 76 6.95 5.59 12.72
CA ASP A 76 7.33 6.70 13.61
C ASP A 76 7.51 6.29 15.07
N SER A 77 7.45 4.99 15.38
CA SER A 77 7.42 4.48 16.77
C SER A 77 8.20 3.18 16.96
N PHE A 78 8.72 2.97 18.18
CA PHE A 78 9.42 1.74 18.55
C PHE A 78 8.52 0.49 18.60
N GLY A 79 7.21 0.66 18.68
CA GLY A 79 6.23 -0.42 18.70
C GLY A 79 5.00 -0.06 17.91
N THR A 80 4.01 -0.94 17.87
CA THR A 80 2.77 -0.71 17.11
C THR A 80 1.97 0.46 17.66
N ARG A 81 1.58 1.37 16.78
CA ARG A 81 0.62 2.42 17.05
C ARG A 81 -0.69 2.13 16.32
N LYS A 82 -1.80 2.24 17.05
CA LYS A 82 -3.15 2.22 16.49
C LYS A 82 -3.65 3.65 16.25
N LEU A 83 -4.13 3.90 15.05
CA LEU A 83 -4.74 5.16 14.62
C LEU A 83 -6.16 4.86 14.12
N THR A 84 -7.11 5.70 14.46
CA THR A 84 -8.50 5.56 14.00
C THR A 84 -9.00 6.90 13.50
N GLY A 85 -10.02 6.86 12.65
CA GLY A 85 -10.65 8.08 12.17
C GLY A 85 -11.69 7.81 11.10
N ARG A 86 -12.01 8.86 10.35
CA ARG A 86 -12.93 8.82 9.22
C ARG A 86 -12.19 9.16 7.94
N TYR A 87 -12.67 8.62 6.83
CA TYR A 87 -12.20 8.99 5.51
C TYR A 87 -13.35 9.48 4.64
N ASP A 88 -13.01 10.27 3.64
CA ASP A 88 -13.91 10.64 2.55
C ASP A 88 -13.18 10.50 1.21
N ILE A 89 -13.98 10.29 0.17
CA ILE A 89 -13.51 10.21 -1.22
C ILE A 89 -14.28 11.25 -2.00
N THR A 90 -13.55 12.09 -2.72
CA THR A 90 -14.10 13.08 -3.65
C THR A 90 -13.50 12.85 -5.02
N THR A 91 -14.20 13.28 -6.07
CA THR A 91 -13.68 13.20 -7.44
C THR A 91 -13.38 14.59 -7.93
N ASP A 92 -12.14 14.78 -8.39
CA ASP A 92 -11.70 15.95 -9.14
C ASP A 92 -11.66 15.61 -10.64
N VAL A 93 -12.00 16.59 -11.48
CA VAL A 93 -12.07 16.38 -12.94
C VAL A 93 -10.71 16.15 -13.57
N GLU A 94 -9.66 16.77 -13.03
CA GLU A 94 -8.30 16.68 -13.58
C GLU A 94 -7.49 15.57 -12.88
N LEU A 95 -7.68 15.40 -11.58
CA LEU A 95 -6.88 14.48 -10.76
C LEU A 95 -7.52 13.11 -10.57
N GLY A 96 -8.82 12.96 -10.78
CA GLY A 96 -9.55 11.72 -10.51
C GLY A 96 -9.97 11.61 -9.04
N ALA A 97 -9.93 10.39 -8.49
CA ALA A 97 -10.39 10.14 -7.13
C ALA A 97 -9.35 10.59 -6.09
N ILE A 98 -9.80 11.36 -5.11
CA ILE A 98 -8.99 11.87 -4.01
C ILE A 98 -9.55 11.32 -2.70
N ILE A 99 -8.76 10.55 -1.98
CA ILE A 99 -9.04 10.12 -0.61
C ILE A 99 -8.39 11.08 0.39
N MET A 100 -9.11 11.34 1.47
CA MET A 100 -8.64 12.13 2.61
C MET A 100 -9.16 11.53 3.89
N GLY A 101 -8.41 11.70 4.97
CA GLY A 101 -8.82 11.21 6.27
C GLY A 101 -8.61 12.22 7.37
N GLN A 102 -9.39 12.06 8.42
CA GLN A 102 -9.33 12.81 9.65
C GLN A 102 -9.20 11.84 10.81
N TYR A 103 -8.15 12.01 11.60
CA TYR A 103 -7.93 11.22 12.81
C TYR A 103 -8.93 11.57 13.90
N ASP A 104 -9.28 10.57 14.70
CA ASP A 104 -10.10 10.78 15.90
C ASP A 104 -9.37 11.64 16.96
N TYR A 105 -10.12 12.00 18.00
CA TYR A 105 -9.63 12.72 19.18
C TYR A 105 -9.01 14.11 18.90
N GLY A 106 -9.37 14.72 17.78
CA GLY A 106 -8.91 16.07 17.42
C GLY A 106 -7.44 16.13 17.02
N THR A 107 -6.85 14.99 16.60
CA THR A 107 -5.45 14.89 16.16
C THR A 107 -5.22 15.61 14.83
N GLY A 108 -6.28 15.87 14.06
CA GLY A 108 -6.24 16.61 12.80
C GLY A 108 -6.42 15.70 11.59
N ASP A 109 -6.13 16.25 10.43
CA ASP A 109 -6.23 15.53 9.16
C ASP A 109 -4.99 14.65 8.94
N TRP A 110 -5.09 13.72 7.99
CA TRP A 110 -3.90 13.06 7.43
C TRP A 110 -2.93 14.10 6.88
N GLU A 111 -1.63 13.74 6.82
CA GLU A 111 -0.57 14.64 6.35
C GLU A 111 -0.85 15.14 4.93
N HIS A 112 -1.23 14.22 4.03
CA HIS A 112 -1.62 14.52 2.67
C HIS A 112 -3.05 14.07 2.36
N ARG A 113 -3.58 14.66 1.28
CA ARG A 113 -4.68 14.08 0.51
C ARG A 113 -4.07 13.27 -0.62
N TYR A 114 -4.64 12.12 -0.93
CA TYR A 114 -4.03 11.21 -1.89
C TYR A 114 -4.93 11.04 -3.11
N ILE A 115 -4.35 11.18 -4.28
CA ILE A 115 -4.94 10.70 -5.53
C ILE A 115 -4.84 9.17 -5.50
N VAL A 116 -5.96 8.49 -5.69
CA VAL A 116 -6.02 7.03 -5.73
C VAL A 116 -6.13 6.57 -7.18
N SER A 117 -5.15 5.78 -7.62
CA SER A 117 -5.09 5.16 -8.93
C SER A 117 -4.88 3.65 -8.83
N ASP A 118 -5.00 2.97 -9.97
CA ASP A 118 -4.64 1.55 -10.10
C ASP A 118 -5.31 0.66 -9.03
N LEU A 119 -6.55 1.00 -8.68
CA LEU A 119 -7.33 0.21 -7.74
C LEU A 119 -7.86 -1.03 -8.46
N ASP A 120 -7.52 -2.20 -7.97
CA ASP A 120 -8.10 -3.47 -8.39
C ASP A 120 -8.44 -4.37 -7.18
N ALA A 121 -8.59 -5.66 -7.42
CA ALA A 121 -8.88 -6.62 -6.36
C ALA A 121 -7.71 -6.80 -5.38
N ASP A 122 -6.48 -6.57 -5.81
CA ASP A 122 -5.26 -6.93 -5.10
C ASP A 122 -4.40 -5.71 -4.74
N THR A 123 -4.48 -4.61 -5.49
CA THR A 123 -3.61 -3.45 -5.31
C THR A 123 -4.35 -2.11 -5.36
N MET A 124 -3.71 -1.07 -4.80
CA MET A 124 -4.17 0.30 -4.82
C MET A 124 -2.98 1.26 -4.66
N THR A 125 -2.85 2.25 -5.55
CA THR A 125 -1.78 3.25 -5.51
C THR A 125 -2.28 4.58 -4.99
N TRP A 126 -1.56 5.17 -4.04
CA TRP A 126 -1.82 6.48 -3.47
C TRP A 126 -0.66 7.42 -3.79
N THR A 127 -0.96 8.55 -4.43
CA THR A 127 0.02 9.61 -4.69
C THR A 127 -0.42 10.87 -3.97
N ALA A 128 0.44 11.47 -3.14
CA ALA A 128 0.08 12.69 -2.43
C ALA A 128 -0.20 13.84 -3.42
N GLN A 129 -1.29 14.56 -3.20
CA GLN A 129 -1.77 15.62 -4.09
C GLN A 129 -0.81 16.81 -4.15
N ASP A 130 -0.18 17.14 -3.03
CA ASP A 130 0.73 18.27 -2.84
C ASP A 130 2.21 17.88 -2.93
N ASP A 131 2.53 16.58 -2.85
CA ASP A 131 3.86 16.03 -3.07
C ASP A 131 3.81 14.76 -3.94
N PRO A 132 3.87 14.87 -5.27
CA PRO A 132 3.80 13.71 -6.16
C PRO A 132 4.98 12.72 -6.03
N SER A 133 5.99 13.04 -5.20
CA SER A 133 7.07 12.10 -4.87
C SER A 133 6.73 11.18 -3.70
N ASP A 134 5.71 11.50 -2.91
CA ASP A 134 5.13 10.60 -1.91
C ASP A 134 4.12 9.66 -2.58
N ILE A 135 4.55 8.42 -2.78
CA ILE A 135 3.80 7.36 -3.45
C ILE A 135 3.78 6.13 -2.56
N SER A 136 2.57 5.66 -2.24
CA SER A 136 2.32 4.47 -1.45
C SER A 136 1.59 3.43 -2.30
N ILE A 137 2.13 2.22 -2.40
CA ILE A 137 1.46 1.08 -3.05
C ILE A 137 0.97 0.14 -1.96
N TYR A 138 -0.34 -0.06 -1.92
CA TYR A 138 -1.00 -0.96 -1.00
C TYR A 138 -1.37 -2.27 -1.68
N GLU A 139 -1.17 -3.38 -0.97
CA GLU A 139 -1.65 -4.71 -1.34
C GLU A 139 -2.80 -5.14 -0.42
N ARG A 140 -3.82 -5.76 -0.99
CA ARG A 140 -4.96 -6.26 -0.23
C ARG A 140 -4.54 -7.48 0.59
N CYS A 141 -4.98 -7.55 1.84
CA CYS A 141 -4.73 -8.68 2.71
C CYS A 141 -6.01 -9.13 3.43
N ALA A 142 -6.03 -10.39 3.88
CA ALA A 142 -7.21 -10.99 4.48
C ALA A 142 -7.57 -10.36 5.84
N SER A 143 -6.55 -10.02 6.64
CA SER A 143 -6.70 -9.42 7.97
C SER A 143 -5.38 -8.83 8.43
N ILE A 144 -5.44 -7.98 9.45
CA ILE A 144 -4.25 -7.51 10.17
C ILE A 144 -3.78 -8.64 11.09
N PRO A 145 -2.49 -9.01 11.11
CA PRO A 145 -1.97 -10.04 12.01
C PRO A 145 -2.27 -9.78 13.49
N ASP A 146 -2.61 -10.83 14.25
CA ASP A 146 -2.97 -10.73 15.67
C ASP A 146 -1.83 -10.15 16.53
N GLU A 147 -0.58 -10.48 16.20
CA GLU A 147 0.62 -9.94 16.85
C GLU A 147 0.76 -8.42 16.71
N ILE A 148 0.20 -7.84 15.64
CA ILE A 148 0.18 -6.39 15.41
C ILE A 148 -0.96 -5.76 16.19
N THR A 149 -2.13 -6.39 16.22
CA THR A 149 -3.30 -5.83 16.92
C THR A 149 -3.19 -5.94 18.44
N GLY A 150 -2.30 -6.78 18.94
CA GLY A 150 -2.17 -7.10 20.37
C GLY A 150 -3.27 -8.05 20.86
N ALA A 151 -4.02 -8.67 19.94
CA ALA A 151 -5.00 -9.70 20.26
C ALA A 151 -4.29 -11.03 20.50
N THR A 152 -3.49 -11.14 21.56
CA THR A 152 -3.20 -12.46 22.13
C THR A 152 -4.51 -13.02 22.66
N GLY A 153 -4.84 -14.26 22.31
CA GLY A 153 -5.99 -14.99 22.84
C GLY A 153 -5.83 -15.32 24.33
N GLU A 154 -5.72 -14.30 25.18
CA GLU A 154 -5.89 -14.42 26.62
C GLU A 154 -7.37 -14.64 26.89
N GLU A 155 -7.72 -15.91 27.08
CA GLU A 155 -8.92 -16.28 27.81
C GLU A 155 -8.94 -15.48 29.12
N PRO A 156 -10.08 -14.91 29.53
CA PRO A 156 -10.15 -14.18 30.79
C PRO A 156 -9.74 -15.13 31.91
N ASP A 157 -8.67 -14.77 32.63
CA ASP A 157 -8.28 -15.37 33.90
C ASP A 157 -9.53 -15.42 34.78
N THR A 158 -10.17 -16.59 34.81
CA THR A 158 -11.30 -16.84 35.68
C THR A 158 -10.67 -16.98 37.06
N GLU A 159 -10.64 -15.89 37.82
CA GLU A 159 -10.36 -15.95 39.26
C GLU A 159 -11.28 -17.01 39.86
N PRO A 160 -10.76 -18.04 40.54
CA PRO A 160 -11.62 -18.97 41.25
C PRO A 160 -12.27 -18.21 42.40
N ASP A 161 -13.59 -18.05 42.33
CA ASP A 161 -14.42 -17.59 43.45
C ASP A 161 -14.05 -18.39 44.70
N GLY A 162 -13.39 -17.71 45.64
CA GLY A 162 -13.04 -18.26 46.94
C GLY A 162 -14.30 -18.45 47.79
N GLU A 163 -14.45 -19.65 48.32
CA GLU A 163 -15.49 -20.09 49.27
C GLU A 163 -15.57 -19.26 50.56
#